data_AF-A0AAE3UQW0-F1
#
_entry.id   AF-A0AAE3UQW0-F1
#
_cell.length_a   1.000
_cell.length_b   1.000
_cell.length_c   1.000
_cell.angle_alpha   90.00
_cell.angle_beta   90.00
_cell.angle_gamma   90.00
#
_symmetry.space_group_name_H-M   'P 1'
#
loop_
_entity.id
_entity.type
_entity.pdbx_description
1 polymer ?
#
loop_
_entity_poly.entity_id
_entity_poly.type
_entity_poly.pdbx_seq_one_letter_code
_entity_poly.pdbx_strand_id
1 'polypeptide(L)'
;MTILERLYASSGSEVIHDTLQISAGDDNYWLTSGWDDVSVTLENGQPVTFDASAIDIALPARNADGTQDLKFAISNIDGRVSEAIDKILDEMKSATLTFRRYISSDLSAPASSPYTLDIKSGSW
;
A
#
# COMPACT_ATOMS: atom_id res chain seq x y z
N MET A 1 -9.02 -2.43 -21.99
CA MET A 1 -8.34 -1.22 -21.50
C MET A 1 -8.93 -0.91 -20.14
N THR A 2 -8.14 -1.08 -19.09
CA THR A 2 -8.52 -0.74 -17.71
C THR A 2 -8.50 0.78 -17.53
N ILE A 3 -9.15 1.27 -16.48
CA ILE A 3 -9.17 2.71 -16.17
C ILE A 3 -7.74 3.24 -15.90
N LEU A 4 -6.86 2.40 -15.36
CA LEU A 4 -5.45 2.72 -15.15
C LEU A 4 -4.67 2.85 -16.46
N GLU A 5 -4.87 1.93 -17.41
CA GLU A 5 -4.21 2.00 -18.72
C GLU A 5 -4.62 3.28 -19.48
N ARG A 6 -5.88 3.70 -19.34
CA ARG A 6 -6.34 5.00 -19.88
C ARG A 6 -5.63 6.17 -19.20
N LEU A 7 -5.51 6.14 -17.87
CA LEU A 7 -4.92 7.23 -17.10
C LEU A 7 -3.42 7.38 -17.40
N TYR A 8 -2.68 6.28 -17.52
CA TYR A 8 -1.27 6.33 -17.94
C TYR A 8 -1.09 6.88 -19.37
N ALA A 9 -2.09 6.74 -20.24
CA ALA A 9 -2.05 7.17 -21.64
C ALA A 9 -2.65 8.58 -21.88
N SER A 10 -3.26 9.20 -20.86
CA SER A 10 -4.02 10.45 -21.00
C SER A 10 -3.62 11.49 -19.96
N SER A 11 -3.44 12.75 -20.37
CA SER A 11 -3.16 13.90 -19.50
C SER A 11 -4.44 14.38 -18.76
N GLY A 12 -5.17 13.45 -18.14
CA GLY A 12 -6.33 13.79 -17.30
C GLY A 12 -5.90 14.46 -16.00
N SER A 13 -6.81 15.21 -15.36
CA SER A 13 -6.59 15.79 -14.02
C SER A 13 -6.73 14.77 -12.89
N GLU A 14 -6.94 13.51 -13.22
CA GLU A 14 -7.17 12.44 -12.25
C GLU A 14 -5.83 12.07 -11.59
N VAL A 15 -5.81 12.15 -10.26
CA VAL A 15 -4.67 11.77 -9.43
C VAL A 15 -4.80 10.31 -9.01
N ILE A 16 -3.69 9.57 -9.09
CA ILE A 16 -3.57 8.21 -8.55
C ILE A 16 -3.16 8.32 -7.08
N HIS A 17 -3.92 7.67 -6.21
CA HIS A 17 -3.59 7.53 -4.80
C HIS A 17 -3.12 6.10 -4.53
N ASP A 18 -1.82 5.96 -4.33
CA ASP A 18 -1.21 4.73 -3.89
C ASP A 18 -1.29 4.64 -2.36
N THR A 19 -1.81 3.53 -1.87
CA THR A 19 -2.12 3.33 -0.45
C THR A 19 -1.56 1.99 0.03
N LEU A 20 -1.01 2.00 1.23
CA LEU A 20 -0.43 0.84 1.91
C LEU A 20 -1.15 0.61 3.23
N GLN A 21 -1.61 -0.61 3.42
CA GLN A 21 -1.96 -1.14 4.72
C GLN A 21 -0.84 -2.08 5.17
N ILE A 22 -0.29 -1.86 6.36
CA ILE A 22 0.64 -2.80 7.00
C ILE A 22 -0.08 -3.37 8.21
N SER A 23 -0.20 -4.70 8.26
CA SER A 23 -0.79 -5.42 9.38
C SER A 23 0.31 -6.17 10.12
N ALA A 24 0.55 -5.79 11.37
CA ALA A 24 1.54 -6.40 12.25
C ALA A 24 0.83 -6.89 13.53
N GLY A 25 0.33 -8.13 13.49
CA GLY A 25 -0.51 -8.66 14.57
C GLY A 25 -1.86 -7.95 14.62
N ASP A 26 -2.19 -7.35 15.77
CA ASP A 26 -3.42 -6.57 15.97
C ASP A 26 -3.31 -5.13 15.45
N ASP A 27 -2.08 -4.65 15.23
CA ASP A 27 -1.83 -3.29 14.74
C ASP A 27 -1.98 -3.20 13.22
N ASN A 28 -2.67 -2.15 12.78
CA ASN A 28 -2.84 -1.80 11.37
C ASN A 28 -2.40 -0.36 11.13
N TYR A 29 -1.54 -0.17 10.13
CA TYR A 29 -1.03 1.12 9.71
C TYR A 29 -1.53 1.42 8.30
N TRP A 30 -2.08 2.62 8.10
CA TRP A 30 -2.72 3.03 6.85
C TRP A 30 -1.99 4.26 6.31
N LEU A 31 -1.22 4.09 5.24
CA LEU A 31 -0.31 5.11 4.71
C LEU A 31 -0.63 5.41 3.24
N THR A 32 -0.48 6.66 2.81
CA THR A 32 -0.56 7.05 1.40
C THR A 32 0.64 7.89 0.97
N SER A 33 1.04 7.79 -0.30
CA SER A 33 2.13 8.58 -0.90
C SER A 33 1.74 10.02 -1.24
N GLY A 34 0.50 10.41 -0.94
CA GLY A 34 0.00 11.76 -1.11
C GLY A 34 0.59 12.76 -0.12
N TRP A 35 0.39 14.05 -0.42
CA TRP A 35 0.67 15.14 0.51
C TRP A 35 -0.41 15.31 1.58
N ASP A 36 -1.63 14.88 1.24
CA ASP A 36 -2.81 14.96 2.09
C ASP A 36 -3.33 13.55 2.39
N ASP A 37 -3.93 13.41 3.58
CA ASP A 37 -4.60 12.18 3.97
C ASP A 37 -5.72 11.85 2.99
N VAL A 38 -5.88 10.57 2.68
CA VAL A 38 -6.93 10.12 1.75
C VAL A 38 -7.94 9.23 2.48
N SER A 39 -9.20 9.65 2.45
CA SER A 39 -10.32 8.85 2.95
C SER A 39 -10.94 8.07 1.80
N VAL A 40 -10.95 6.75 1.91
CA VAL A 40 -11.39 5.82 0.86
C VAL A 40 -12.29 4.74 1.45
N THR A 41 -12.99 4.01 0.59
CA THR A 41 -13.75 2.82 0.99
C THR A 41 -13.01 1.56 0.52
N LEU A 42 -12.74 0.65 1.46
CA LEU A 42 -12.09 -0.63 1.19
C LEU A 42 -13.01 -1.59 0.42
N GLU A 43 -12.45 -2.68 -0.11
CA GLU A 43 -13.18 -3.73 -0.84
C GLU A 43 -14.33 -4.37 -0.05
N ASN A 44 -14.30 -4.29 1.28
CA ASN A 44 -15.34 -4.81 2.17
C ASN A 44 -16.42 -3.76 2.54
N GLY A 45 -16.37 -2.57 1.92
CA GLY A 45 -17.30 -1.46 2.18
C GLY A 45 -16.98 -0.64 3.44
N GLN A 46 -15.88 -0.91 4.14
CA GLN A 46 -15.48 -0.11 5.30
C GLN A 46 -14.78 1.18 4.87
N PRO A 47 -15.19 2.35 5.40
CA PRO A 47 -14.46 3.59 5.19
C PRO A 47 -13.19 3.61 6.06
N VAL A 48 -12.05 3.98 5.47
CA VAL A 48 -10.76 4.08 6.15
C VAL A 48 -10.03 5.32 5.65
N THR A 49 -9.29 5.97 6.55
CA THR A 49 -8.41 7.09 6.24
C THR A 49 -6.97 6.60 6.25
N PHE A 50 -6.23 6.90 5.18
CA PHE A 50 -4.81 6.64 5.05
C PHE A 50 -4.05 7.95 5.29
N ASP A 51 -3.15 7.94 6.25
CA ASP A 51 -2.34 9.10 6.63
C ASP A 51 -1.28 9.38 5.55
N ALA A 52 -1.11 10.66 5.22
CA ALA A 52 -0.06 11.12 4.32
C ALA A 52 1.32 10.82 4.92
N SER A 53 2.12 10.04 4.21
CA SER A 53 3.47 9.68 4.64
C SER A 53 4.39 9.54 3.43
N ALA A 54 5.69 9.77 3.64
CA ALA A 54 6.66 9.54 2.59
C ALA A 54 6.79 8.02 2.39
N ILE A 55 6.10 7.49 1.37
CA ILE A 55 6.19 6.08 0.98
C ILE A 55 6.65 5.99 -0.48
N ASP A 56 7.48 5.00 -0.77
CA ASP A 56 7.91 4.64 -2.12
C ASP A 56 7.57 3.16 -2.36
N ILE A 57 6.96 2.86 -3.49
CA ILE A 57 6.44 1.52 -3.79
C ILE A 57 6.95 1.09 -5.15
N ALA A 58 7.83 0.11 -5.16
CA ALA A 58 8.30 -0.56 -6.36
C ALA A 58 7.47 -1.84 -6.57
N LEU A 59 6.44 -1.70 -7.42
CA LEU A 59 5.61 -2.84 -7.82
C LEU A 59 6.47 -3.95 -8.45
N PRO A 60 6.18 -5.23 -8.16
CA PRO A 60 6.94 -6.34 -8.70
C PRO A 60 6.91 -6.32 -10.22
N ALA A 61 8.08 -6.47 -10.84
CA ALA A 61 8.14 -6.67 -12.27
C ALA A 61 7.40 -7.96 -12.63
N ARG A 62 6.53 -7.91 -13.66
CA ARG A 62 5.92 -9.11 -14.23
C ARG A 62 6.98 -9.88 -15.03
N ASN A 63 7.79 -10.68 -14.33
CA ASN A 63 8.81 -11.51 -14.95
C ASN A 63 8.35 -12.99 -14.98
N ALA A 64 8.77 -13.72 -16.01
CA ALA A 64 8.39 -15.13 -16.23
C ALA A 64 9.02 -16.12 -15.23
N ASP A 65 9.86 -15.64 -14.31
CA ASP A 65 10.65 -16.43 -13.35
C ASP A 65 9.85 -16.83 -12.09
N GLY A 66 8.57 -16.46 -12.01
CA GLY A 66 7.65 -16.89 -10.96
C GLY A 66 7.80 -16.19 -9.60
N THR A 67 8.81 -15.34 -9.42
CA THR A 67 9.00 -14.53 -8.21
C THR A 67 8.33 -13.17 -8.34
N GLN A 68 7.46 -12.82 -7.38
CA GLN A 68 6.83 -11.51 -7.28
C GLN A 68 7.21 -10.87 -5.94
N ASP A 69 8.43 -10.34 -5.86
CA ASP A 69 8.85 -9.56 -4.69
C ASP A 69 8.51 -8.09 -4.92
N LEU A 70 7.68 -7.53 -4.04
CA LEU A 70 7.40 -6.09 -3.97
C LEU A 70 8.40 -5.47 -3.00
N LYS A 71 9.05 -4.37 -3.42
CA LYS A 71 9.86 -3.56 -2.53
C LYS A 71 9.10 -2.29 -2.19
N PHE A 72 9.09 -1.92 -0.93
CA PHE A 72 8.48 -0.69 -0.47
C PHE A 72 9.41 -0.03 0.55
N ALA A 73 9.34 1.29 0.62
CA ALA A 73 9.94 2.10 1.66
C ALA A 73 8.85 2.96 2.28
N ILE A 74 8.94 3.17 3.58
CA ILE A 74 8.07 4.07 4.33
C ILE A 74 8.93 5.01 5.16
N SER A 75 8.39 6.20 5.44
CA SER A 75 8.94 7.09 6.42
C SER A 75 9.00 6.37 7.76
N ASN A 76 10.17 6.37 8.38
CA ASN A 76 10.39 5.75 9.68
C ASN A 76 10.85 6.77 10.73
N ILE A 77 10.41 8.03 10.62
CA ILE A 77 10.83 9.12 11.50
C ILE A 77 10.63 8.76 12.98
N ASP A 78 9.48 8.17 13.32
CA ASP A 78 9.14 7.80 14.69
C ASP A 78 9.39 6.31 15.01
N GLY A 79 9.93 5.51 14.09
CA GLY A 79 10.23 4.07 14.32
C GLY A 79 9.02 3.13 14.48
N ARG A 80 7.81 3.68 14.66
CA ARG A 80 6.62 2.93 15.10
C ARG A 80 6.24 1.74 14.21
N VAL A 81 6.40 1.86 12.89
CA VAL A 81 6.03 0.79 11.96
C VAL A 81 7.12 -0.27 11.90
N SER A 82 8.41 0.12 11.87
CA SER A 82 9.51 -0.84 11.85
C SER A 82 9.56 -1.67 13.14
N GLU A 83 9.43 -1.02 14.30
CA GLU A 83 9.44 -1.71 15.60
C GLU A 83 8.30 -2.74 15.73
N ALA A 84 7.12 -2.41 15.22
CA ALA A 84 5.98 -3.34 15.24
C ALA A 84 6.19 -4.54 14.31
N ILE A 85 6.74 -4.31 13.11
CA ILE A 85 7.10 -5.39 12.18
C ILE A 85 8.16 -6.29 12.81
N ASP A 86 9.25 -5.72 13.34
CA ASP A 86 10.32 -6.48 13.96
C ASP A 86 9.84 -7.35 15.10
N LYS A 87 9.03 -6.78 15.99
CA LYS A 87 8.47 -7.52 17.12
C LYS A 87 7.66 -8.73 16.65
N ILE A 88 6.80 -8.54 15.65
CA ILE A 88 5.96 -9.64 15.12
C ILE A 88 6.81 -10.71 14.45
N LEU A 89 7.85 -10.31 13.70
CA LEU A 89 8.76 -11.25 13.05
C LEU A 89 9.64 -12.01 14.06
N ASP A 90 10.10 -11.35 15.14
CA ASP A 90 10.86 -11.98 16.23
C ASP A 90 10.01 -13.01 17.00
N GLU A 91 8.71 -12.74 17.15
CA GLU A 91 7.72 -13.69 17.67
C GLU A 91 7.37 -14.83 16.68
N MET A 92 8.05 -14.93 15.52
CA MET A 92 7.76 -15.87 14.44
C MET A 92 6.32 -15.80 13.92
N LYS A 93 5.69 -14.62 14.02
CA LYS A 93 4.36 -14.34 13.46
C LYS A 93 4.51 -13.64 12.12
N SER A 94 3.50 -13.79 11.26
CA SER A 94 3.47 -13.14 9.95
C SER A 94 2.96 -11.71 10.06
N ALA A 95 3.68 -10.77 9.45
CA ALA A 95 3.16 -9.45 9.11
C ALA A 95 2.81 -9.42 7.62
N THR A 96 1.76 -8.68 7.23
CA THR A 96 1.32 -8.57 5.85
C THR A 96 1.26 -7.12 5.40
N LEU A 97 1.43 -6.92 4.10
CA LEU A 97 1.26 -5.65 3.43
C LEU A 97 0.19 -5.79 2.36
N THR A 98 -0.80 -4.91 2.38
CA THR A 98 -1.81 -4.79 1.33
C THR A 98 -1.69 -3.45 0.62
N PHE A 99 -1.34 -3.50 -0.66
CA PHE A 99 -1.28 -2.35 -1.54
C PHE A 99 -2.60 -2.19 -2.31
N ARG A 100 -3.11 -0.95 -2.33
CA ARG A 100 -4.31 -0.57 -3.10
C ARG A 100 -4.05 0.71 -3.87
N ARG A 101 -4.69 0.81 -5.02
CA ARG A 101 -4.66 2.00 -5.87
C ARG A 101 -6.05 2.56 -6.04
N TYR A 102 -6.21 3.84 -5.69
CA TYR A 102 -7.44 4.60 -5.93
C TYR A 102 -7.20 5.68 -6.96
N ILE A 103 -8.28 6.19 -7.54
CA ILE A 103 -8.23 7.32 -8.47
C ILE A 103 -9.08 8.43 -7.84
N SER A 104 -8.60 9.67 -7.82
CA SER A 104 -9.33 10.81 -7.25
C SER A 104 -10.76 11.00 -7.77
N SER A 105 -11.10 10.47 -8.95
CA SER A 105 -12.45 10.46 -9.51
C SER A 105 -13.38 9.41 -8.89
N ASP A 106 -12.83 8.37 -8.25
CA ASP A 106 -13.57 7.32 -7.54
C ASP A 106 -12.75 6.74 -6.37
N LEU A 107 -13.10 7.17 -5.15
CA LEU A 107 -12.52 6.69 -3.89
C LEU A 107 -13.42 5.65 -3.20
N SER A 108 -14.49 5.20 -3.85
CA SER A 108 -15.47 4.25 -3.29
C SER A 108 -15.04 2.79 -3.39
N ALA A 109 -14.03 2.49 -4.22
CA ALA A 109 -13.40 1.19 -4.31
C ALA A 109 -11.99 1.30 -4.94
N PRO A 110 -11.10 0.33 -4.69
CA PRO A 110 -9.82 0.24 -5.40
C PRO A 110 -10.02 0.16 -6.92
N ALA A 111 -9.25 0.93 -7.68
CA ALA A 111 -9.25 0.92 -9.15
C ALA A 111 -8.65 -0.37 -9.75
N SER A 112 -8.08 -1.25 -8.93
CA SER A 112 -7.59 -2.57 -9.27
C SER A 112 -7.60 -3.49 -8.06
N SER A 113 -7.58 -4.80 -8.29
CA SER A 113 -7.51 -5.79 -7.23
C SER A 113 -6.34 -5.49 -6.28
N PRO A 114 -6.57 -5.46 -4.96
CA PRO A 114 -5.51 -5.28 -3.97
C PRO A 114 -4.44 -6.36 -4.09
N TYR A 115 -3.19 -5.98 -3.79
CA TYR A 115 -2.06 -6.92 -3.68
C TYR A 115 -1.73 -7.12 -2.22
N THR A 116 -1.94 -8.33 -1.70
CA THR A 116 -1.53 -8.69 -0.33
C THR A 116 -0.34 -9.63 -0.37
N LEU A 117 0.72 -9.29 0.36
CA LEU A 117 1.97 -10.02 0.42
C LEU A 117 2.44 -10.17 1.87
N ASP A 118 3.08 -11.29 2.19
CA ASP A 118 3.78 -11.48 3.46
C ASP A 118 5.07 -10.64 3.50
N ILE A 119 5.29 -9.95 4.61
CA ILE A 119 6.53 -9.22 4.87
C ILE A 119 7.56 -10.23 5.38
N LYS A 120 8.61 -10.47 4.57
CA LYS A 120 9.66 -11.45 4.90
C LYS A 120 10.72 -10.90 5.83
N SER A 121 11.13 -9.66 5.60
CA SER A 121 12.18 -8.98 6.35
C SER A 121 12.13 -7.47 6.12
N GLY A 122 12.62 -6.71 7.09
CA GLY A 122 12.84 -5.27 6.98
C GLY A 122 14.33 -4.93 7.04
N SER A 123 14.68 -3.76 6.50
CA SER A 123 15.97 -3.11 6.71
C SER A 123 15.68 -1.61 6.80
N TRP A 124 16.08 -0.98 7.89
CA TRP A 124 15.76 0.42 8.23
C TRP A 124 17.02 1.21 8.56
#